data_AF-A0AB34FD13-F1
#
_entry.id   AF-A0AB34FD13-F1
#
_cell.length_a   1.000
_cell.length_b   1.000
_cell.length_c   1.000
_cell.angle_alpha   90.00
_cell.angle_beta   90.00
_cell.angle_gamma   90.00
#
_symmetry.space_group_name_H-M   'P 1'
#
loop_
_entity.id
_entity.type
_entity.pdbx_description
1 polymer ?
#
loop_
_entity_poly.entity_id
_entity_poly.type
_entity_poly.pdbx_seq_one_letter_code
_entity_poly.pdbx_strand_id
1 'polypeptide(L)'
;MKLSSFSATFYLATALAMPHDPAKESHLEKRDNVKLNQYRTLDDCQHDRNILFHAAPVSGKCYELDGQTGAFFYNTGGYLQSHSFDGHGCSGTSHKFQRYTGRCVERGSQNSVRFV
;
A
#
# COMPACT_ATOMS: atom_id res chain seq x y z
N MET A 1 47.00 -11.90 72.00
CA MET A 1 46.89 -12.35 70.59
C MET A 1 45.43 -12.62 70.29
N LYS A 2 44.80 -11.76 69.48
CA LYS A 2 43.39 -11.87 69.04
C LYS A 2 43.42 -11.62 67.53
N LEU A 3 43.14 -12.65 66.73
CA LEU A 3 42.88 -12.51 65.31
C LEU A 3 41.44 -12.98 65.06
N SER A 4 40.60 -12.02 64.72
CA SER A 4 39.19 -12.21 64.38
C SER A 4 39.08 -12.56 62.91
N SER A 5 38.45 -13.71 62.62
CA SER A 5 38.04 -14.11 61.27
C SER A 5 36.91 -13.21 60.78
N PHE A 6 37.06 -12.61 59.60
CA PHE A 6 35.96 -11.97 58.88
C PHE A 6 35.58 -12.83 57.68
N SER A 7 34.38 -13.42 57.77
CA SER A 7 33.72 -14.14 56.68
C SER A 7 33.24 -13.14 55.63
N ALA A 8 33.67 -13.30 54.38
CA ALA A 8 33.15 -12.53 53.25
C ALA A 8 31.91 -13.25 52.69
N THR A 9 30.73 -12.69 52.95
CA THR A 9 29.47 -13.13 52.34
C THR A 9 29.43 -12.75 50.87
N PHE A 10 29.39 -13.74 49.99
CA PHE A 10 29.08 -13.57 48.56
C PHE A 10 27.61 -13.14 48.42
N TYR A 11 27.39 -11.90 48.00
CA TYR A 11 26.07 -11.45 47.53
C TYR A 11 25.84 -12.00 46.12
N LEU A 12 24.91 -12.95 46.02
CA LEU A 12 24.41 -13.46 44.75
C LEU A 12 23.58 -12.35 44.10
N ALA A 13 24.11 -11.69 43.08
CA ALA A 13 23.34 -10.77 42.25
C ALA A 13 22.37 -11.60 41.40
N THR A 14 21.09 -11.62 41.78
CA THR A 14 20.01 -12.12 40.93
C THR A 14 19.89 -11.20 39.71
N ALA A 15 20.46 -11.63 38.59
CA ALA A 15 20.15 -11.07 37.29
C ALA A 15 18.67 -11.33 37.01
N LEU A 16 17.82 -10.33 37.18
CA LEU A 16 16.48 -10.33 36.61
C LEU A 16 16.65 -10.35 35.10
N ALA A 17 16.51 -11.54 34.51
CA ALA A 17 16.33 -11.70 33.08
C ALA A 17 15.11 -10.87 32.68
N MET A 18 15.36 -9.72 32.06
CA MET A 18 14.29 -8.98 31.41
C MET A 18 13.73 -9.88 30.31
N PRO A 19 12.40 -10.06 30.23
CA PRO A 19 11.82 -10.70 29.08
C PRO A 19 12.22 -9.87 27.87
N HIS A 20 13.08 -10.44 27.03
CA HIS A 20 13.24 -9.98 25.67
C HIS A 20 11.87 -10.23 25.03
N ASP A 21 11.12 -9.18 24.73
CA ASP A 21 9.98 -9.27 23.82
C ASP A 21 10.55 -9.26 22.39
N PRO A 22 10.73 -10.40 21.70
CA PRO A 22 11.04 -10.41 20.28
C PRO A 22 9.77 -10.16 19.44
N ALA A 23 8.81 -9.41 19.98
CA ALA A 23 7.55 -9.09 19.32
C ALA A 23 7.25 -7.60 19.44
N LYS A 24 8.26 -6.76 19.18
CA LYS A 24 8.00 -5.61 18.34
C LYS A 24 7.75 -6.16 16.93
N GLU A 25 6.61 -6.81 16.75
CA GLU A 25 6.00 -6.96 15.45
C GLU A 25 5.91 -5.53 14.93
N SER A 26 6.86 -5.13 14.10
CA SER A 26 6.55 -4.13 13.11
C SER A 26 5.39 -4.75 12.35
N HIS A 27 4.18 -4.36 12.74
CA HIS A 27 3.02 -4.45 11.88
C HIS A 27 3.41 -3.57 10.69
N LEU A 28 4.17 -4.16 9.77
CA LEU A 28 4.30 -3.68 8.42
C LEU A 28 2.87 -3.78 7.94
N GLU A 29 2.09 -2.71 8.17
CA GLU A 29 0.87 -2.39 7.45
C GLU A 29 1.12 -2.88 6.04
N LYS A 30 0.53 -4.04 5.72
CA LYS A 30 0.81 -4.75 4.48
C LYS A 30 0.38 -3.77 3.41
N ARG A 31 1.34 -3.03 2.84
CA ARG A 31 1.04 -1.98 1.88
C ARG A 31 0.25 -2.67 0.79
N ASP A 32 -0.99 -2.24 0.63
CA ASP A 32 -1.82 -2.78 -0.44
C ASP A 32 -1.04 -2.68 -1.74
N ASN A 33 -1.09 -3.71 -2.58
CA ASN A 33 -0.37 -3.68 -3.83
C ASN A 33 -1.04 -2.67 -4.77
N VAL A 34 -0.22 -1.84 -5.42
CA VAL A 34 -0.69 -0.96 -6.48
C VAL A 34 -1.38 -1.81 -7.56
N LYS A 35 -2.56 -1.39 -8.01
CA LYS A 35 -3.38 -2.16 -8.95
C LYS A 35 -4.18 -1.23 -9.85
N LEU A 36 -4.31 -1.62 -11.11
CA LEU A 36 -5.21 -1.02 -12.08
C LEU A 36 -5.94 -2.12 -12.83
N ASN A 37 -7.28 -2.11 -12.76
CA ASN A 37 -8.12 -2.98 -13.57
C ASN A 37 -9.11 -2.14 -14.37
N GLN A 38 -9.41 -2.55 -15.59
CA GLN A 38 -10.42 -1.91 -16.44
C GLN A 38 -11.57 -2.88 -16.70
N TYR A 39 -12.78 -2.35 -16.68
CA TYR A 39 -14.03 -3.09 -16.79
C TYR A 39 -14.96 -2.39 -17.77
N ARG A 40 -15.86 -3.17 -18.37
CA ARG A 40 -16.86 -2.60 -19.28
C ARG A 40 -17.92 -1.80 -18.55
N THR A 41 -18.25 -2.18 -17.32
CA THR A 41 -19.27 -1.52 -16.49
C THR A 41 -18.79 -1.31 -15.06
N LEU A 42 -19.45 -0.41 -14.31
CA LEU A 42 -19.20 -0.22 -12.88
C LEU A 42 -19.58 -1.45 -12.06
N ASP A 43 -20.64 -2.17 -12.44
CA ASP A 43 -21.06 -3.41 -11.78
C ASP A 43 -19.98 -4.50 -11.89
N ASP A 44 -19.43 -4.68 -13.10
CA ASP A 44 -18.31 -5.61 -13.32
C ASP A 44 -17.11 -5.25 -12.44
N CYS A 45 -16.83 -3.96 -12.27
CA CYS A 45 -15.75 -3.49 -11.39
C CYS A 45 -16.02 -3.82 -9.93
N GLN A 46 -17.21 -3.48 -9.42
CA GLN A 46 -17.58 -3.68 -8.02
C GLN A 46 -17.60 -5.16 -7.61
N HIS A 47 -17.86 -6.06 -8.56
CA HIS A 47 -17.87 -7.50 -8.34
C HIS A 47 -16.61 -8.22 -8.87
N ASP A 48 -15.61 -7.49 -9.37
CA ASP A 48 -14.38 -7.99 -9.99
C ASP A 48 -14.60 -9.09 -11.05
N ARG A 49 -15.50 -8.85 -12.00
CA ARG A 49 -15.85 -9.78 -13.09
C ARG A 49 -15.47 -9.21 -14.45
N ASN A 50 -15.30 -10.07 -15.47
CA ASN A 50 -15.16 -9.67 -16.87
C ASN A 50 -14.08 -8.60 -17.12
N ILE A 51 -12.93 -8.72 -16.44
CA ILE A 51 -11.83 -7.77 -16.51
C ILE A 51 -11.32 -7.65 -17.95
N LEU A 52 -11.30 -6.42 -18.48
CA LEU A 52 -10.76 -6.11 -19.82
C LEU A 52 -9.24 -5.98 -19.80
N PHE A 53 -8.71 -5.42 -18.72
CA PHE A 53 -7.28 -5.19 -18.53
C PHE A 53 -6.92 -5.26 -17.06
N HIS A 54 -5.77 -5.85 -16.74
CA HIS A 54 -5.21 -5.93 -15.39
C HIS A 54 -3.73 -5.55 -15.43
N ALA A 55 -3.31 -4.69 -14.50
CA ALA A 55 -1.91 -4.36 -14.28
C ALA A 55 -1.59 -4.18 -12.80
N ALA A 56 -0.32 -4.44 -12.48
CA ALA A 56 0.37 -3.87 -11.32
C ALA A 56 1.15 -2.64 -11.83
N PRO A 57 0.63 -1.40 -11.63
CA PRO A 57 1.25 -0.21 -12.19
C PRO A 57 2.67 0.04 -11.71
N VAL A 58 3.54 0.46 -12.64
CA VAL A 58 4.90 0.94 -12.35
C VAL A 58 4.84 2.44 -12.15
N SER A 59 5.50 2.95 -11.10
CA SER A 59 5.58 4.39 -10.82
C SER A 59 6.04 5.18 -12.06
N GLY A 60 5.36 6.28 -12.37
CA GLY A 60 5.65 7.17 -13.47
C GLY A 60 5.20 6.68 -14.85
N LYS A 61 4.83 5.41 -15.01
CA LYS A 61 4.29 4.90 -16.28
C LYS A 61 2.85 5.35 -16.47
N CYS A 62 2.55 5.85 -17.66
CA CYS A 62 1.19 6.15 -18.08
C CYS A 62 0.50 4.90 -18.63
N TYR A 63 -0.77 4.73 -18.29
CA TYR A 63 -1.62 3.63 -18.76
C TYR A 63 -2.86 4.23 -19.41
N GLU A 64 -3.14 3.82 -20.65
CA GLU A 64 -4.38 4.19 -21.34
C GLU A 64 -5.58 3.45 -20.75
N LEU A 65 -6.71 4.15 -20.69
CA LEU A 65 -8.01 3.53 -20.49
C LEU A 65 -8.57 3.17 -21.87
N ASP A 66 -8.78 1.88 -22.12
CA ASP A 66 -9.29 1.38 -23.39
C ASP A 66 -10.63 2.02 -23.74
N GLY A 67 -10.90 2.19 -25.04
CA GLY A 67 -12.15 2.79 -25.52
C GLY A 67 -13.42 2.07 -25.02
N GLN A 68 -13.32 0.78 -24.71
CA GLN A 68 -14.40 -0.07 -24.20
C GLN A 68 -14.53 -0.04 -22.67
N THR A 69 -13.64 0.68 -21.98
CA THR A 69 -13.68 0.82 -20.52
C THR A 69 -14.82 1.74 -20.13
N GLY A 70 -15.75 1.24 -19.32
CA GLY A 70 -16.79 2.05 -18.68
C GLY A 70 -16.46 2.37 -17.21
N ALA A 71 -15.67 1.53 -16.56
CA ALA A 71 -15.19 1.76 -15.19
C ALA A 71 -13.80 1.17 -14.99
N PHE A 72 -13.06 1.68 -14.02
CA PHE A 72 -11.78 1.12 -13.64
C PHE A 72 -11.62 1.08 -12.12
N PHE A 73 -10.93 0.05 -11.65
CA PHE A 73 -10.47 -0.04 -10.27
C PHE A 73 -9.05 0.49 -10.18
N TYR A 74 -8.76 1.29 -9.17
CA TYR A 74 -7.40 1.64 -8.83
C TYR A 74 -7.11 1.36 -7.35
N ASN A 75 -5.89 0.89 -7.07
CA ASN A 75 -5.28 0.97 -5.76
C ASN A 75 -3.91 1.64 -5.89
N THR A 76 -3.65 2.69 -5.11
CA THR A 76 -2.38 3.43 -5.22
C THR A 76 -1.22 2.76 -4.48
N GLY A 77 -1.48 1.87 -3.53
CA GLY A 77 -0.47 1.07 -2.82
C GLY A 77 0.71 1.82 -2.17
N GLY A 78 0.61 3.14 -2.02
CA GLY A 78 1.68 4.01 -1.52
C GLY A 78 2.11 5.13 -2.47
N TYR A 79 1.64 5.13 -3.72
CA TYR A 79 1.86 6.21 -4.66
C TYR A 79 1.00 7.43 -4.31
N LEU A 80 1.65 8.51 -3.84
CA LEU A 80 1.04 9.67 -3.17
C LEU A 80 0.52 10.77 -4.10
N GLN A 81 0.92 10.73 -5.36
CA GLN A 81 0.67 11.69 -6.44
C GLN A 81 0.11 10.98 -7.69
N SER A 82 -0.73 9.96 -7.49
CA SER A 82 -1.41 9.27 -8.58
C SER A 82 -2.62 10.08 -9.10
N HIS A 83 -2.83 10.07 -10.40
CA HIS A 83 -3.87 10.84 -11.08
C HIS A 83 -4.48 10.06 -12.26
N SER A 84 -5.72 10.37 -12.60
CA SER A 84 -6.27 10.16 -13.94
C SER A 84 -6.25 11.46 -14.74
N PHE A 85 -6.42 11.34 -16.05
CA PHE A 85 -6.31 12.45 -16.98
C PHE A 85 -7.42 12.36 -18.02
N ASP A 86 -7.98 13.50 -18.41
CA ASP A 86 -8.98 13.59 -19.46
C ASP A 86 -8.38 13.34 -20.86
N GLY A 87 -7.06 13.50 -21.04
CA GLY A 87 -6.37 13.21 -22.30
C GLY A 87 -5.72 11.82 -22.31
N HIS A 88 -5.37 11.37 -23.52
CA HIS A 88 -4.48 10.23 -23.72
C HIS A 88 -3.04 10.57 -23.32
N GLY A 89 -2.23 9.57 -23.00
CA GLY A 89 -0.82 9.76 -22.69
C GLY A 89 -0.56 10.56 -21.42
N CYS A 90 -1.52 10.57 -20.49
CA CYS A 90 -1.48 11.32 -19.23
C CYS A 90 -1.33 12.83 -19.48
N SER A 91 -2.08 13.33 -20.46
CA SER A 91 -2.15 14.73 -20.85
C SER A 91 -3.50 15.37 -20.49
N GLY A 92 -3.58 16.70 -20.56
CA GLY A 92 -4.80 17.44 -20.26
C GLY A 92 -5.06 17.59 -18.75
N THR A 93 -6.32 17.84 -18.39
CA THR A 93 -6.72 18.05 -16.99
C THR A 93 -6.51 16.78 -16.18
N SER A 94 -5.84 16.92 -15.03
CA SER A 94 -5.56 15.82 -14.12
C SER A 94 -6.54 15.80 -12.95
N HIS A 95 -7.00 14.61 -12.58
CA HIS A 95 -7.86 14.36 -11.43
C HIS A 95 -7.11 13.50 -10.42
N LYS A 96 -6.93 14.02 -9.21
CA LYS A 96 -6.12 13.37 -8.19
C LYS A 96 -6.84 12.16 -7.61
N PHE A 97 -6.14 11.03 -7.54
CA PHE A 97 -6.64 9.87 -6.83
C PHE A 97 -6.54 10.05 -5.32
N GLN A 98 -7.53 9.50 -4.63
CA GLN A 98 -7.46 9.31 -3.18
C GLN A 98 -6.28 8.38 -2.85
N ARG A 99 -5.57 8.68 -1.76
CA ARG A 99 -4.41 7.91 -1.32
C ARG A 99 -4.85 6.67 -0.56
N TYR A 100 -4.06 5.59 -0.64
CA TYR A 100 -4.24 4.38 0.16
C TYR A 100 -5.68 3.83 0.09
N THR A 101 -6.27 3.85 -1.11
CA THR A 101 -7.61 3.33 -1.33
C THR A 101 -7.58 2.37 -2.51
N GLY A 102 -8.36 1.29 -2.40
CA GLY A 102 -8.79 0.47 -3.51
C GLY A 102 -10.26 0.80 -3.81
N ARG A 103 -10.57 1.37 -4.97
CA ARG A 103 -11.96 1.65 -5.33
C ARG A 103 -12.22 1.58 -6.83
N CYS A 104 -13.47 1.24 -7.15
CA CYS A 104 -14.04 1.38 -8.47
C CYS A 104 -14.51 2.81 -8.72
N VAL A 105 -14.26 3.30 -9.92
CA VAL A 105 -14.75 4.59 -10.42
C VAL A 105 -15.26 4.43 -11.85
N GLU A 106 -16.33 5.14 -12.18
CA GLU A 106 -16.73 5.28 -13.58
C GLU A 106 -15.63 6.03 -14.35
N ARG A 107 -15.42 5.64 -15.61
CA ARG A 107 -14.41 6.28 -16.46
C ARG A 107 -14.73 7.77 -16.68
N GLY A 108 -15.99 8.10 -16.96
CA GLY A 108 -16.39 9.46 -17.35
C GLY A 108 -15.57 9.96 -18.54
N SER A 109 -14.98 11.16 -18.42
CA SER A 109 -14.11 11.78 -19.43
C SER A 109 -12.67 11.28 -19.45
N GLN A 110 -12.28 10.43 -18.49
CA GLN A 110 -10.88 10.07 -18.28
C GLN A 110 -10.41 9.09 -19.38
N ASN A 111 -9.20 9.29 -19.86
CA ASN A 111 -8.61 8.50 -20.96
C ASN A 111 -7.28 7.86 -20.58
N SER A 112 -6.61 8.32 -19.52
CA SER A 112 -5.38 7.68 -19.06
C SER A 112 -5.14 7.89 -17.57
N VAL A 113 -4.24 7.08 -16.99
CA VAL A 113 -3.90 7.12 -15.56
C VAL A 113 -2.39 6.97 -15.35
N ARG A 114 -1.86 7.67 -14.33
CA ARG A 114 -0.46 7.57 -13.91
C ARG A 114 -0.40 7.44 -12.40
N PHE A 115 0.40 6.48 -11.95
CA PHE A 115 0.66 6.27 -10.54
C PHE A 115 2.04 6.80 -10.18
N VAL A 116 2.14 7.63 -9.13
CA VAL A 116 3.41 8.24 -8.64
C VAL A 116 3.39 8.33 -7.14
#